data_AF-A0A7S0Z6V0-F1
#
_entry.id   AF-A0A7S0Z6V0-F1
#
_cell.length_a   1.000
_cell.length_b   1.000
_cell.length_c   1.000
_cell.angle_alpha   90.00
_cell.angle_beta   90.00
_cell.angle_gamma   90.00
#
_symmetry.space_group_name_H-M   'P 1'
#
loop_
_entity.id
_entity.type
_entity.pdbx_description
1 polymer ?
#
loop_
_entity_poly.entity_id
_entity_poly.type
_entity_poly.pdbx_seq_one_letter_code
_entity_poly.pdbx_strand_id
1 'polypeptide(L)'
;MPFMGPIGAARVGYIDGEYVINPHVDDIPESALDLVVAGTGDAVMMVESEAKELSEEIMLGAVMAGHESFQPVIDMIIKLAERAAKEPWDYQPADRSAEEAKVRKLVEADLAKAYTITDK
;
A
#
# COMPACT_ATOMS: atom_id res chain seq x y z
N MET A 1 -14.96 -12.11 -6.75
CA MET A 1 -14.47 -10.82 -7.25
C MET A 1 -12.96 -10.93 -7.41
N PRO A 2 -12.39 -10.59 -8.58
CA PRO A 2 -10.94 -10.53 -8.75
C PRO A 2 -10.34 -9.46 -7.84
N PHE A 3 -9.51 -9.86 -6.89
CA PHE A 3 -8.86 -8.97 -5.93
C PHE A 3 -7.48 -9.51 -5.57
N MET A 4 -6.43 -8.72 -5.81
CA MET A 4 -5.04 -9.08 -5.52
C MET A 4 -4.64 -8.67 -4.10
N GLY A 5 -5.48 -9.00 -3.12
CA GLY A 5 -5.18 -8.84 -1.69
C GLY A 5 -4.97 -10.20 -1.02
N PRO A 6 -5.17 -10.33 0.31
CA PRO A 6 -5.71 -9.32 1.23
C PRO A 6 -4.69 -8.24 1.59
N ILE A 7 -5.17 -7.18 2.25
CA ILE A 7 -4.32 -6.14 2.83
C ILE A 7 -4.34 -6.23 4.35
N GLY A 8 -3.19 -5.97 4.96
CA GLY A 8 -3.04 -5.68 6.38
C GLY A 8 -2.97 -4.16 6.59
N ALA A 9 -3.25 -3.73 7.82
CA ALA A 9 -3.07 -2.35 8.23
C ALA A 9 -2.64 -2.29 9.70
N ALA A 10 -1.83 -1.30 10.03
CA ALA A 10 -1.40 -1.01 11.38
C ALA A 10 -1.28 0.50 11.57
N ARG A 11 -1.58 0.97 12.79
CA ARG A 11 -1.15 2.28 13.27
C ARG A 11 0.16 2.12 14.02
N VAL A 12 1.11 3.03 13.82
CA VAL A 12 2.43 3.02 14.46
C VAL A 12 2.62 4.35 15.16
N GLY A 13 2.85 4.27 16.46
CA GLY A 13 3.29 5.39 17.29
C GLY A 13 4.80 5.34 17.53
N TYR A 14 5.36 6.47 17.96
CA TYR A 14 6.72 6.56 18.46
C TYR A 14 6.71 7.19 19.87
N ILE A 15 6.90 6.38 20.90
CA ILE A 15 6.77 6.78 22.32
C ILE A 15 8.04 6.36 23.04
N ASP A 16 8.65 7.27 23.80
CA ASP A 16 9.89 7.03 24.54
C ASP A 16 11.06 6.45 23.72
N GLY A 17 11.08 6.74 22.41
CA GLY A 17 12.10 6.25 21.48
C GLY A 17 11.84 4.86 20.90
N GLU A 18 10.65 4.30 21.12
CA GLU A 18 10.26 2.97 20.63
C GLU A 18 9.04 3.04 19.71
N TYR A 19 8.98 2.12 18.74
CA TYR A 19 7.80 1.94 17.90
C TYR A 19 6.72 1.17 18.67
N VAL A 20 5.54 1.77 18.79
CA VAL A 20 4.37 1.15 19.44
C VAL A 20 3.36 0.81 18.36
N ILE A 21 3.02 -0.48 18.23
CA ILE A 21 2.04 -0.97 17.25
C ILE A 21 0.63 -0.88 17.81
N ASN A 22 -0.28 -0.30 17.04
CA ASN A 22 -1.68 -0.05 17.38
C ASN A 22 -1.83 0.53 18.80
N PRO A 23 -1.17 1.68 19.10
CA PRO A 23 -1.25 2.32 20.40
C PRO A 23 -2.71 2.69 20.74
N HIS A 24 -3.02 2.76 22.03
CA HIS A 24 -4.34 3.20 22.46
C HIS A 24 -4.57 4.65 22.02
N VAL A 25 -5.82 5.01 21.74
CA VAL A 25 -6.15 6.36 21.26
C VAL A 25 -5.70 7.44 22.24
N ASP A 26 -5.74 7.14 23.54
CA ASP A 26 -5.30 8.05 24.60
C ASP A 26 -3.78 8.24 24.66
N ASP A 27 -2.99 7.35 24.05
CA ASP A 27 -1.52 7.44 24.02
C ASP A 27 -1.01 8.24 22.81
N ILE A 28 -1.86 8.45 21.79
CA ILE A 28 -1.49 9.17 20.55
C ILE A 28 -1.03 10.61 20.80
N PRO A 29 -1.69 11.43 21.65
CA PRO A 29 -1.26 12.81 21.89
C PRO A 29 0.19 12.92 22.41
N GLU A 30 0.61 11.96 23.22
CA GLU A 30 1.96 11.88 23.78
C GLU A 30 2.97 11.31 22.77
N SER A 31 2.50 10.64 21.72
CA SER A 31 3.35 10.09 20.67
C SER A 31 4.01 11.18 19.82
N ALA A 32 5.24 10.92 19.37
CA ALA A 32 5.93 11.74 18.38
C ALA A 32 5.54 11.39 16.94
N LEU A 33 4.76 10.31 16.74
CA LEU A 33 4.31 9.82 15.45
C LEU A 33 2.87 9.30 15.55
N ASP A 34 2.03 9.65 14.59
CA ASP A 34 0.80 8.90 14.27
C ASP A 34 0.88 8.52 12.79
N LEU A 35 1.22 7.27 12.52
CA LEU A 35 1.36 6.74 11.17
C LEU A 35 0.42 5.58 10.96
N VAL A 36 -0.37 5.61 9.89
CA VAL A 36 -1.16 4.47 9.42
C VAL A 36 -0.53 3.94 8.15
N VAL A 37 -0.20 2.65 8.14
CA VAL A 37 0.34 1.95 6.97
C VAL A 37 -0.56 0.80 6.60
N ALA A 38 -0.75 0.60 5.30
CA ALA A 38 -1.46 -0.54 4.74
C ALA A 38 -0.69 -1.16 3.58
N GLY A 39 -0.76 -2.48 3.45
CA GLY A 39 0.00 -3.21 2.44
C GLY A 39 -0.47 -4.64 2.25
N THR A 40 0.03 -5.28 1.20
CA THR A 40 -0.08 -6.73 0.98
C THR A 40 1.04 -7.45 1.73
N GLY A 41 1.12 -8.78 1.59
CA GLY A 41 2.24 -9.55 2.11
C GLY A 41 3.59 -9.10 1.57
N ASP A 42 3.62 -8.69 0.29
CA ASP A 42 4.86 -8.38 -0.41
C ASP A 42 5.26 -6.90 -0.35
N ALA A 43 4.29 -5.98 -0.26
CA ALA A 43 4.56 -4.56 -0.46
C ALA A 43 3.66 -3.63 0.37
N VAL A 44 4.23 -2.48 0.74
CA VAL A 44 3.49 -1.33 1.27
C VAL A 44 2.73 -0.67 0.11
N MET A 45 1.45 -0.38 0.34
CA MET A 45 0.56 0.21 -0.67
C MET A 45 0.15 1.65 -0.33
N MET A 46 0.01 1.97 0.95
CA MET A 46 -0.41 3.29 1.43
C MET A 46 0.25 3.61 2.77
N VAL A 47 0.64 4.88 2.93
CA VAL A 47 1.12 5.46 4.19
C VAL A 47 0.48 6.83 4.35
N GLU A 48 -0.10 7.09 5.52
CA GLU A 48 -0.60 8.39 5.96
C GLU A 48 0.00 8.69 7.33
N SER A 49 0.62 9.85 7.53
CA SER A 49 1.35 10.11 8.78
C SER A 49 1.40 11.57 9.19
N GLU A 50 1.35 11.81 10.50
CA GLU A 50 1.68 13.07 11.16
C GLU A 50 2.83 12.82 12.17
N ALA A 51 3.86 13.68 12.15
CA ALA A 51 5.08 13.47 12.95
C ALA A 51 5.64 14.77 13.52
N LYS A 52 6.20 14.70 14.74
CA LYS A 52 6.86 15.82 15.44
C LYS A 52 8.36 15.89 15.06
N GLU A 53 8.66 16.32 13.84
CA GLU A 53 10.04 16.53 13.31
C GLU A 53 10.98 15.31 13.48
N LEU A 54 10.49 14.12 13.17
CA LEU A 54 11.30 12.88 13.22
C LEU A 54 12.24 12.78 12.01
N SER A 55 13.35 12.05 12.18
CA SER A 55 14.28 11.78 11.07
C SER A 55 13.66 10.84 10.03
N GLU A 56 14.14 10.94 8.79
CA GLU A 56 13.71 10.03 7.70
C GLU A 56 13.95 8.56 8.04
N GLU A 57 15.01 8.26 8.80
CA GLU A 57 15.34 6.91 9.26
C GLU A 57 14.27 6.36 10.22
N ILE A 58 13.80 7.17 11.16
CA ILE A 58 12.73 6.79 12.09
C ILE A 58 11.40 6.61 11.33
N MET A 59 11.11 7.50 10.38
CA MET A 59 9.90 7.40 9.56
C MET A 59 9.88 6.12 8.72
N LEU A 60 11.00 5.79 8.07
CA LEU A 60 11.14 4.53 7.31
C LEU A 60 11.02 3.32 8.24
N GLY A 61 11.66 3.36 9.41
CA GLY A 61 11.58 2.32 10.41
C GLY A 61 10.14 2.07 10.87
N ALA A 62 9.36 3.12 11.08
CA ALA A 62 7.94 3.00 11.45
C ALA A 62 7.09 2.33 10.35
N VAL A 63 7.32 2.68 9.08
CA VAL A 63 6.63 2.02 7.94
C VAL A 63 6.95 0.52 7.90
N MET A 64 8.23 0.16 8.06
CA MET A 64 8.67 -1.24 8.06
C MET A 64 8.12 -2.01 9.25
N ALA A 65 8.17 -1.42 10.46
CA ALA A 65 7.62 -2.02 11.67
C ALA A 65 6.11 -2.27 11.55
N GLY A 66 5.37 -1.30 10.98
CA GLY A 66 3.95 -1.46 10.70
C GLY A 66 3.68 -2.58 9.68
N HIS A 67 4.43 -2.61 8.57
CA HIS A 67 4.30 -3.65 7.53
C HIS A 67 4.55 -5.07 8.06
N GLU A 68 5.59 -5.24 8.87
CA GLU A 68 5.89 -6.53 9.52
C GLU A 68 4.79 -6.92 10.51
N SER A 69 4.29 -5.95 11.30
CA SER A 69 3.35 -6.22 12.39
C SER A 69 1.99 -6.77 11.93
N PHE A 70 1.52 -6.40 10.73
CA PHE A 70 0.22 -6.84 10.22
C PHE A 70 0.28 -8.12 9.36
N GLN A 71 1.47 -8.70 9.12
CA GLN A 71 1.60 -9.96 8.38
C GLN A 71 0.76 -11.11 8.99
N PRO A 72 0.71 -11.29 10.32
CA PRO A 72 -0.16 -12.30 10.92
C PRO A 72 -1.65 -12.07 10.63
N VAL A 73 -2.08 -10.82 10.43
CA VAL A 73 -3.47 -10.49 10.07
C VAL A 73 -3.77 -10.96 8.65
N ILE A 74 -2.85 -10.70 7.71
CA ILE A 74 -2.93 -11.18 6.32
C ILE A 74 -3.04 -12.71 6.30
N ASP A 75 -2.16 -13.41 7.03
CA ASP A 75 -2.18 -14.87 7.14
C ASP A 75 -3.50 -15.41 7.70
N MET A 76 -4.06 -14.74 8.70
CA MET A 76 -5.36 -15.11 9.26
C MET A 76 -6.50 -14.94 8.26
N ILE A 77 -6.50 -13.86 7.47
CA ILE A 77 -7.50 -13.64 6.41
C ILE A 77 -7.38 -14.72 5.34
N ILE A 78 -6.16 -15.09 4.93
CA ILE A 78 -5.93 -16.17 3.96
C ILE A 78 -6.49 -17.50 4.50
N LYS A 79 -6.13 -17.88 5.74
CA LYS A 79 -6.63 -19.11 6.37
C LYS A 79 -8.16 -19.14 6.52
N LEU A 80 -8.77 -17.98 6.75
CA LEU A 80 -10.23 -17.86 6.79
C LEU A 80 -10.84 -18.05 5.39
N ALA A 81 -10.25 -17.44 4.36
CA ALA A 81 -10.69 -17.58 2.99
C ALA A 81 -10.60 -19.03 2.51
N GLU A 82 -9.53 -19.76 2.85
CA GLU A 82 -9.40 -21.20 2.54
C GLU A 82 -10.56 -22.05 3.08
N ARG A 83 -11.20 -21.62 4.17
CA ARG A 83 -12.28 -22.37 4.82
C ARG A 83 -13.68 -21.91 4.43
N ALA A 84 -13.84 -20.64 4.05
CA ALA A 84 -15.15 -20.00 3.97
C ALA A 84 -15.35 -19.12 2.73
N ALA A 85 -14.36 -19.00 1.85
CA ALA A 85 -14.50 -18.19 0.65
C ALA A 85 -15.55 -18.77 -0.31
N LYS A 86 -16.21 -17.85 -1.03
CA LYS A 86 -17.04 -18.21 -2.18
C LYS A 86 -16.15 -18.48 -3.38
N GLU A 87 -16.70 -19.22 -4.35
CA GLU A 87 -16.03 -19.47 -5.62
C GLU A 87 -15.51 -18.16 -6.26
N PRO A 88 -14.24 -18.13 -6.71
CA PRO A 88 -13.72 -17.03 -7.48
C PRO A 88 -14.57 -16.75 -8.73
N TRP A 89 -14.55 -15.51 -9.20
CA TRP A 89 -15.23 -15.19 -10.43
C TRP A 89 -14.38 -15.70 -11.60
N ASP A 90 -15.00 -16.37 -12.56
CA ASP A 90 -14.37 -16.67 -13.84
C ASP A 90 -14.32 -15.38 -14.66
N TYR A 91 -13.25 -14.61 -14.45
CA TYR A 91 -12.98 -13.35 -15.11
C TYR A 91 -11.73 -13.48 -15.97
N GLN A 92 -11.90 -13.23 -17.27
CA GLN A 92 -10.80 -13.15 -18.22
C GLN A 92 -10.73 -11.71 -18.75
N PRO A 93 -9.59 -11.00 -18.58
CA PRO A 93 -9.42 -9.69 -19.18
C PRO A 93 -9.44 -9.81 -20.71
N ALA A 94 -10.01 -8.83 -21.41
CA ALA A 94 -10.00 -8.81 -22.87
C ALA A 94 -8.57 -8.62 -23.39
N ASP A 95 -8.17 -9.45 -24.36
CA ASP A 95 -6.94 -9.23 -25.13
C ASP A 95 -7.13 -8.00 -26.04
N ARG A 96 -6.26 -7.00 -25.86
CA ARG A 96 -6.26 -5.74 -26.63
C ARG A 96 -4.95 -5.51 -27.36
N SER A 97 -4.12 -6.53 -27.49
CA SER A 97 -2.76 -6.41 -28.03
C SER A 97 -2.75 -5.85 -29.46
N ALA A 98 -3.75 -6.21 -30.27
CA ALA A 98 -3.86 -5.74 -31.65
C ALA A 98 -4.23 -4.26 -31.75
N GLU A 99 -5.15 -3.79 -30.90
CA GLU A 99 -5.55 -2.40 -30.78
C GLU A 99 -4.41 -1.55 -30.25
N GLU A 100 -3.72 -2.01 -29.19
CA GLU A 100 -2.56 -1.35 -28.60
C GLU A 100 -1.45 -1.14 -29.63
N ALA A 101 -1.13 -2.16 -30.44
CA ALA A 101 -0.13 -2.06 -31.50
C ALA A 101 -0.51 -1.01 -32.57
N LYS A 102 -1.80 -0.93 -32.96
CA LYS A 102 -2.29 0.06 -33.91
C LYS A 102 -2.20 1.48 -33.33
N VAL A 103 -2.68 1.67 -32.10
CA VAL A 103 -2.64 2.98 -31.43
C VAL A 103 -1.21 3.44 -31.25
N ARG A 104 -0.33 2.58 -30.73
CA ARG A 104 1.10 2.88 -30.56
C ARG A 104 1.72 3.39 -31.85
N LYS A 105 1.54 2.66 -32.96
CA LYS A 105 2.07 3.08 -34.28
C LYS A 105 1.56 4.45 -34.73
N LEU A 106 0.34 4.83 -34.36
CA LEU A 106 -0.28 6.08 -34.79
C LEU A 106 0.19 7.29 -33.98
N VAL A 107 0.42 7.14 -32.66
CA VAL A 107 0.56 8.30 -31.75
C VAL A 107 1.82 8.30 -30.89
N GLU A 108 2.64 7.24 -30.90
CA GLU A 108 3.79 7.12 -29.99
C GLU A 108 4.81 8.26 -30.16
N ALA A 109 5.18 8.61 -31.39
CA ALA A 109 6.14 9.69 -31.66
C ALA A 109 5.58 11.06 -31.25
N ASP A 110 4.30 11.31 -31.52
CA ASP A 110 3.64 12.57 -31.18
C ASP A 110 3.48 12.73 -29.67
N LEU A 111 3.09 11.67 -28.95
CA LEU A 111 3.04 11.66 -27.48
C LEU A 111 4.43 11.85 -26.88
N ALA A 112 5.45 11.15 -27.38
CA ALA A 112 6.82 11.30 -26.89
C ALA A 112 7.31 12.75 -27.01
N LYS A 113 7.00 13.43 -28.12
CA LYS A 113 7.30 14.85 -28.31
C LYS A 113 6.44 15.76 -27.43
N ALA A 114 5.16 15.45 -27.22
CA ALA A 114 4.30 16.23 -26.33
C ALA A 114 4.81 16.24 -24.88
N TYR A 115 5.32 15.11 -24.39
CA TYR A 115 5.93 15.01 -23.05
C TYR A 115 7.24 15.81 -22.88
N THR A 116 7.81 16.38 -23.96
CA THR A 116 8.94 17.33 -23.84
C THR A 116 8.51 18.78 -23.66
N ILE A 117 7.21 19.09 -23.79
CA ILE A 117 6.68 20.44 -23.59
C ILE A 117 6.63 20.71 -22.08
N THR A 118 7.28 21.77 -21.63
CA THR A 118 7.47 22.06 -20.20
C THR A 118 6.32 22.84 -19.57
N ASP A 119 5.48 23.46 -20.39
CA ASP A 119 4.28 24.16 -19.96
C ASP A 119 3.16 23.13 -19.67
N LYS A 120 2.41 23.34 -18.58
CA LYS A 120 1.39 22.40 -18.09
C LYS A 120 -0.01 22.74 -18.59
#